data_AF-A0A959MG64-F1
#
_entry.id   AF-A0A959MG64-F1
#
_cell.length_a   1.000
_cell.length_b   1.000
_cell.length_c   1.000
_cell.angle_alpha   90.00
_cell.angle_beta   90.00
_cell.angle_gamma   90.00
#
_symmetry.space_group_name_H-M   'P 1'
#
loop_
_entity.id
_entity.type
_entity.pdbx_description
1 polymer ?
#
loop_
_entity_poly.entity_id
_entity_poly.type
_entity_poly.pdbx_seq_one_letter_code
_entity_poly.pdbx_strand_id
1 'polypeptide(L)'
;MKRPEQHLLLRSLSNELSEREVEELNRLLRDDAEIQAEYDNLVKTENILADARYESFGPSFADRVMERLGKKEESWQFSLSDALASLFTRIAPIAVAVALVLGIYNITASNSTESPIEAALGLHPVTVDAAYETALTDMILPQ
;
A
#
# COMPACT_ATOMS: atom_id res chain seq x y z
N MET A 1 -11.88 35.61 -10.56
CA MET A 1 -12.28 35.85 -9.15
C MET A 1 -13.69 35.31 -8.99
N LYS A 2 -13.89 34.26 -8.19
CA LYS A 2 -15.25 33.79 -7.87
C LYS A 2 -15.92 34.83 -6.97
N ARG A 3 -17.17 35.20 -7.24
CA ARG A 3 -17.89 36.18 -6.41
C ARG A 3 -18.10 35.57 -5.01
N PRO A 4 -17.98 36.35 -3.92
CA PRO A 4 -18.16 35.82 -2.55
C PRO A 4 -19.54 35.16 -2.34
N GLU A 5 -20.52 35.58 -3.12
CA GLU A 5 -21.91 35.13 -3.14
C GLU A 5 -22.04 33.69 -3.65
N GLN A 6 -21.21 33.30 -4.64
CA GLN A 6 -21.15 31.93 -5.17
C GLN A 6 -20.63 30.93 -4.15
N HIS A 7 -19.81 31.38 -3.19
CA HIS A 7 -19.29 30.52 -2.13
C HIS A 7 -20.40 30.17 -1.12
N LEU A 8 -21.30 31.13 -0.84
CA LEU A 8 -22.47 30.89 0.02
C LEU A 8 -23.48 29.95 -0.66
N LEU A 9 -23.73 30.13 -1.96
CA LEU A 9 -24.59 29.23 -2.75
C LEU A 9 -24.07 27.79 -2.80
N LEU A 10 -22.75 27.58 -2.96
CA LEU A 10 -22.21 26.22 -3.01
C LEU A 10 -22.19 25.55 -1.63
N ARG A 11 -21.98 26.32 -0.54
CA ARG A 11 -22.02 25.80 0.83
C ARG A 11 -23.44 25.51 1.33
N SER A 12 -24.47 26.12 0.74
CA SER A 12 -25.86 25.77 1.06
C SER A 12 -26.20 24.34 0.66
N LEU A 13 -25.58 23.84 -0.43
CA LEU A 13 -25.80 22.48 -0.94
C LEU A 13 -25.15 21.40 -0.07
N SER A 14 -24.09 21.72 0.67
CA SER A 14 -23.43 20.78 1.60
C SER A 14 -24.07 20.78 3.00
N ASN A 15 -25.10 21.60 3.25
CA ASN A 15 -25.73 21.79 4.55
C ASN A 15 -24.74 22.30 5.63
N GLU A 16 -23.70 23.02 5.22
CA GLU A 16 -22.59 23.51 6.07
C GLU A 16 -22.72 25.01 6.41
N LEU A 17 -23.93 25.56 6.30
CA LEU A 17 -24.18 26.97 6.62
C LEU A 17 -24.49 27.14 8.10
N SER A 18 -23.85 28.13 8.73
CA SER A 18 -24.26 28.62 10.05
C SER A 18 -25.54 29.44 9.96
N GLU A 19 -26.27 29.59 11.08
CA GLU A 19 -27.53 30.35 11.13
C GLU A 19 -27.39 31.78 10.58
N ARG A 20 -26.25 32.43 10.81
CA ARG A 20 -25.95 33.78 10.29
C ARG A 20 -25.78 33.79 8.77
N GLU A 21 -25.13 32.78 8.21
CA GLU A 21 -24.91 32.67 6.77
C GLU A 21 -26.21 32.29 6.03
N VAL A 22 -27.09 31.52 6.67
CA VAL A 22 -28.45 31.24 6.16
C VAL A 22 -29.27 32.53 6.06
N GLU A 23 -29.18 33.39 7.07
CA GLU A 23 -29.90 34.66 7.08
C GLU A 23 -29.36 35.65 6.02
N GLU A 24 -28.04 35.68 5.84
CA GLU A 24 -27.37 36.44 4.79
C GLU A 24 -27.74 35.93 3.38
N LEU A 25 -27.75 34.61 3.17
CA LEU A 25 -28.17 34.00 1.92
C LEU A 25 -29.65 34.29 1.62
N ASN A 26 -30.53 34.17 2.61
CA ASN A 26 -31.96 34.50 2.45
C ASN A 26 -32.19 35.97 2.11
N ARG A 27 -31.35 36.88 2.60
CA ARG A 27 -31.39 38.28 2.19
C ARG A 27 -30.96 38.43 0.73
N LEU A 28 -29.85 37.83 0.33
CA LEU A 28 -29.37 37.87 -1.06
C LEU A 28 -30.38 37.28 -2.06
N LEU A 29 -31.02 36.16 -1.71
CA LEU A 29 -32.07 35.54 -2.53
C LEU A 29 -33.33 36.39 -2.69
N ARG A 30 -33.59 37.34 -1.76
CA ARG A 30 -34.72 38.27 -1.85
C ARG A 30 -34.39 39.52 -2.65
N ASP A 31 -33.14 39.98 -2.55
CA ASP A 31 -32.71 41.26 -3.10
C ASP A 31 -32.20 41.14 -4.55
N ASP A 32 -31.75 39.94 -4.98
CA ASP A 32 -31.17 39.70 -6.30
C ASP A 32 -31.84 38.52 -7.04
N ALA A 33 -32.51 38.83 -8.16
CA ALA A 33 -33.19 37.86 -9.00
C ALA A 33 -32.23 36.95 -9.81
N GLU A 34 -31.00 37.39 -10.09
CA GLU A 34 -29.97 36.59 -10.77
C GLU A 34 -29.48 35.48 -9.83
N ILE A 35 -29.22 35.82 -8.57
CA ILE A 35 -28.82 34.87 -7.52
C ILE A 35 -29.94 33.88 -7.21
N GLN A 36 -31.20 34.33 -7.20
CA GLN A 36 -32.35 33.44 -7.05
C GLN A 36 -32.44 32.41 -8.19
N ALA A 37 -32.26 32.84 -9.44
CA ALA A 37 -32.29 31.94 -10.59
C ALA A 37 -31.12 30.93 -10.58
N GLU A 38 -29.94 31.35 -10.14
CA GLU A 38 -28.77 30.46 -9.97
C GLU A 38 -29.03 29.42 -8.87
N TYR A 39 -29.59 29.82 -7.73
CA TYR A 39 -29.97 28.92 -6.64
C TYR A 39 -31.01 27.88 -7.08
N ASP A 40 -32.07 28.30 -7.78
CA ASP A 40 -33.10 27.39 -8.29
C ASP A 40 -32.53 26.36 -9.28
N ASN A 41 -31.54 26.75 -10.09
CA ASN A 41 -30.86 25.84 -11.01
C ASN A 41 -29.99 24.80 -10.28
N LEU A 42 -29.29 25.24 -9.23
CA LEU A 42 -28.50 24.35 -8.38
C LEU A 42 -29.39 23.31 -7.68
N VAL A 43 -30.50 23.73 -7.08
CA VAL A 43 -31.46 22.82 -6.42
C VAL A 43 -32.06 21.82 -7.42
N LYS A 44 -32.40 22.27 -8.64
CA LYS A 44 -32.88 21.36 -9.70
C LYS A 44 -31.84 20.31 -10.06
N THR A 45 -30.59 20.71 -10.21
CA THR A 45 -29.49 19.80 -10.54
C THR A 45 -29.26 18.77 -9.43
N GLU A 46 -29.30 19.21 -8.17
CA GLU A 46 -29.19 18.32 -7.01
C GLU A 46 -30.33 17.29 -6.98
N ASN A 47 -31.57 17.72 -7.21
CA ASN A 47 -32.72 16.82 -7.24
C ASN A 47 -32.61 15.76 -8.35
N ILE A 48 -32.14 16.16 -9.54
CA ILE A 48 -31.88 15.22 -10.65
C ILE A 48 -30.80 14.19 -10.25
N LEU A 49 -29.73 14.63 -9.57
CA LEU A 49 -28.67 13.74 -9.08
C LEU A 49 -29.15 12.82 -7.97
N ALA A 50 -30.02 13.30 -7.08
CA ALA A 50 -30.58 12.53 -5.98
C ALA A 50 -31.53 11.44 -6.50
N ASP A 51 -32.42 11.78 -7.43
CA ASP A 51 -33.31 10.81 -8.11
C ASP A 51 -32.50 9.77 -8.88
N ALA A 52 -31.49 10.22 -9.63
CA ALA A 52 -30.59 9.32 -10.34
C ALA A 52 -29.87 8.37 -9.37
N ARG A 53 -29.45 8.84 -8.18
CA ARG A 53 -28.78 7.99 -7.17
C ARG A 53 -29.69 6.89 -6.62
N TYR A 54 -30.95 7.20 -6.36
CA TYR A 54 -31.93 6.23 -5.84
C TYR A 54 -32.17 5.08 -6.82
N GLU A 55 -32.16 5.35 -8.13
CA GLU A 55 -32.31 4.31 -9.17
C GLU A 55 -30.98 3.75 -9.71
N SER A 56 -29.83 4.42 -9.49
CA SER A 56 -28.56 4.09 -10.17
C SER A 56 -27.89 2.79 -9.75
N PHE A 57 -28.16 2.29 -8.54
CA PHE A 57 -27.58 1.04 -8.07
C PHE A 57 -28.63 -0.06 -8.14
N GLY A 58 -28.81 -0.61 -9.35
CA GLY A 58 -29.66 -1.77 -9.56
C GLY A 58 -29.33 -2.92 -8.59
N PRO A 59 -30.29 -3.83 -8.33
CA PRO A 59 -30.14 -4.88 -7.33
C PRO A 59 -28.83 -5.66 -7.48
N SER A 60 -28.23 -6.06 -6.36
CA SER A 60 -26.94 -6.76 -6.29
C SER A 60 -25.73 -5.99 -6.84
N PHE A 61 -25.77 -4.65 -6.89
CA PHE A 61 -24.58 -3.84 -7.21
C PHE A 61 -23.43 -4.12 -6.25
N ALA A 62 -23.71 -4.14 -4.94
CA ALA A 62 -22.72 -4.46 -3.92
C ALA A 62 -22.11 -5.85 -4.15
N ASP A 63 -22.93 -6.86 -4.42
CA ASP A 63 -22.47 -8.22 -4.70
C ASP A 63 -21.56 -8.27 -5.94
N ARG A 64 -21.95 -7.60 -7.04
CA ARG A 64 -21.15 -7.51 -8.26
C ARG A 64 -19.81 -6.79 -8.05
N VAL A 65 -19.77 -5.79 -7.16
CA VAL A 65 -18.53 -5.08 -6.80
C VAL A 65 -17.64 -5.99 -5.96
N MET A 66 -18.20 -6.65 -4.93
CA MET A 66 -17.46 -7.57 -4.07
C MET A 66 -16.90 -8.78 -4.84
N GLU A 67 -17.68 -9.33 -5.78
CA GLU A 67 -17.22 -10.41 -6.67
C GLU A 67 -16.04 -9.97 -7.55
N ARG A 68 -16.07 -8.74 -8.08
CA ARG A 68 -14.97 -8.20 -8.88
C ARG A 68 -13.71 -7.93 -8.05
N LEU A 69 -13.86 -7.48 -6.82
CA LEU A 69 -12.75 -7.24 -5.91
C LEU A 69 -12.10 -8.58 -5.48
N GLY A 70 -12.90 -9.57 -5.08
CA GLY A 70 -12.40 -10.90 -4.69
C GLY A 70 -11.64 -11.62 -5.80
N LYS A 71 -12.15 -11.59 -7.04
CA LYS A 71 -11.45 -12.20 -8.19
C LYS A 71 -10.12 -11.54 -8.52
N LYS A 72 -9.96 -10.25 -8.22
CA LYS A 72 -8.74 -9.51 -8.54
C LYS A 72 -7.61 -9.83 -7.57
N GLU A 73 -7.91 -10.00 -6.29
CA GLU A 73 -6.93 -10.42 -5.27
C GLU A 73 -6.44 -11.85 -5.47
N GLU A 74 -7.34 -12.82 -5.71
CA GLU A 74 -6.94 -14.21 -5.94
C GLU A 74 -6.08 -14.37 -7.21
N SER A 75 -6.42 -13.64 -8.29
CA SER A 75 -5.65 -13.72 -9.55
C SER A 75 -4.22 -13.17 -9.45
N TRP A 76 -4.00 -12.14 -8.62
CA TRP A 76 -2.70 -11.51 -8.46
C TRP A 76 -1.73 -12.35 -7.62
N GLN A 77 -2.21 -12.95 -6.54
CA GLN A 77 -1.40 -13.83 -5.70
C GLN A 77 -1.02 -15.12 -6.45
N PHE A 78 -1.96 -15.70 -7.19
CA PHE A 78 -1.71 -16.92 -7.98
C PHE A 78 -0.71 -16.67 -9.13
N SER A 79 -0.78 -15.51 -9.79
CA SER A 79 0.11 -15.17 -10.90
C SER A 79 1.58 -14.94 -10.47
N LEU A 80 1.82 -14.39 -9.28
CA LEU A 80 3.18 -14.10 -8.82
C LEU A 80 3.88 -15.37 -8.34
N SER A 81 3.19 -16.24 -7.60
CA SER A 81 3.76 -17.51 -7.15
C SER A 81 4.16 -18.40 -8.32
N ASP A 82 3.33 -18.46 -9.37
CA ASP A 82 3.62 -19.27 -10.55
C ASP A 82 4.81 -18.73 -11.35
N ALA A 83 4.91 -17.41 -11.48
CA ALA A 83 6.05 -16.75 -12.12
C ALA A 83 7.35 -16.99 -11.33
N LEU A 84 7.30 -16.88 -9.99
CA LEU A 84 8.45 -17.12 -9.12
C LEU A 84 8.88 -18.59 -9.14
N ALA A 85 7.91 -19.52 -9.09
CA ALA A 85 8.18 -20.95 -9.15
C ALA A 85 8.82 -21.35 -10.49
N SER A 86 8.32 -20.80 -11.60
CA SER A 86 8.90 -21.01 -12.93
C SER A 86 10.35 -20.50 -13.02
N LEU A 87 10.63 -19.31 -12.47
CA LEU A 87 11.97 -18.75 -12.44
C LEU A 87 12.92 -19.58 -11.55
N PHE A 88 12.45 -19.96 -10.36
CA PHE A 88 13.22 -20.77 -9.41
C PHE A 88 13.57 -22.14 -10.00
N THR A 89 12.64 -22.80 -10.69
CA THR A 89 12.89 -24.11 -11.31
C THR A 89 14.01 -24.06 -12.36
N ARG A 90 14.17 -22.92 -13.04
CA ARG A 90 15.26 -22.72 -14.03
C ARG A 90 16.60 -22.39 -13.38
N ILE A 91 16.61 -21.68 -12.25
CA ILE A 91 17.84 -21.18 -11.61
C ILE A 91 18.36 -22.15 -10.55
N ALA A 92 17.49 -22.92 -9.90
CA ALA A 92 17.83 -23.88 -8.86
C ALA A 92 18.98 -24.84 -9.21
N PRO A 93 19.02 -25.50 -10.38
CA PRO A 93 20.13 -26.42 -10.70
C PRO A 93 21.47 -25.69 -10.83
N ILE A 94 21.47 -24.45 -11.36
CA ILE A 94 22.68 -23.62 -11.46
C ILE A 94 23.16 -23.22 -10.07
N ALA A 95 22.25 -22.78 -9.20
CA ALA A 95 22.57 -22.41 -7.83
C ALA A 95 23.14 -23.61 -7.03
N VAL A 96 22.55 -24.80 -7.19
CA VAL A 96 23.06 -26.04 -6.57
C VAL A 96 24.45 -26.39 -7.08
N ALA A 97 24.70 -26.28 -8.39
CA ALA A 97 26.02 -26.54 -8.95
C ALA A 97 27.08 -25.58 -8.40
N VAL A 98 26.77 -24.28 -8.31
CA VAL A 98 27.66 -23.27 -7.73
C VAL A 98 27.91 -23.55 -6.25
N ALA A 99 26.87 -23.86 -5.47
CA ALA A 99 27.00 -24.21 -4.06
C ALA A 99 27.89 -25.44 -3.84
N LEU A 100 27.76 -26.47 -4.69
CA LEU A 100 28.62 -27.65 -4.65
C LEU A 100 30.09 -27.32 -4.94
N VAL A 101 30.34 -26.51 -5.98
CA VAL A 101 31.70 -26.09 -6.33
C VAL A 101 32.34 -25.29 -5.19
N LEU A 102 31.59 -24.34 -4.62
CA LEU A 102 32.07 -23.54 -3.48
C LEU A 102 32.32 -24.42 -2.24
N GLY A 103 31.42 -25.36 -1.95
CA GLY A 103 31.60 -26.28 -0.82
C GLY A 103 32.85 -27.15 -0.95
N ILE A 104 33.10 -27.71 -2.14
CA ILE A 104 34.31 -28.51 -2.41
C ILE A 104 35.56 -27.64 -2.30
N TYR A 105 35.52 -26.43 -2.86
CA TYR A 105 36.63 -25.49 -2.77
C TYR A 105 36.95 -25.14 -1.32
N ASN A 106 35.93 -24.81 -0.52
CA ASN A 106 36.12 -24.45 0.88
C ASN A 106 36.63 -25.64 1.72
N ILE A 107 36.14 -26.86 1.50
CA ILE A 107 36.65 -28.07 2.18
C ILE A 107 38.13 -28.31 1.83
N THR A 108 38.52 -28.13 0.57
CA THR A 108 39.91 -28.36 0.13
C THR A 108 40.86 -27.27 0.64
N ALA A 109 40.35 -26.06 0.81
CA ALA A 109 41.11 -24.92 1.36
C ALA A 109 41.18 -24.92 2.90
N SER A 110 40.29 -25.66 3.57
CA SER A 110 40.24 -25.75 5.03
C SER A 110 41.29 -26.71 5.59
N ASN A 111 41.86 -26.35 6.75
CA ASN A 111 42.81 -27.19 7.49
C ASN A 111 42.05 -28.26 8.30
N SER A 112 42.65 -29.44 8.47
CA SER A 112 42.02 -30.69 8.95
C SER A 112 41.41 -30.69 10.36
N THR A 113 41.28 -29.54 11.01
CA THR A 113 40.68 -29.36 12.34
C THR A 113 39.22 -28.90 12.32
N GLU A 114 38.67 -28.55 11.15
CA GLU A 114 37.27 -28.12 11.00
C GLU A 114 36.31 -29.27 10.67
N SER A 115 35.06 -29.17 11.13
CA SER A 115 34.00 -30.10 10.69
C SER A 115 33.76 -29.91 9.18
N PRO A 116 33.64 -30.99 8.38
CA PRO A 116 33.49 -30.89 6.93
C PRO A 116 32.24 -30.12 6.48
N ILE A 117 31.19 -30.07 7.32
CA ILE A 117 29.98 -29.28 7.06
C ILE A 117 30.23 -27.78 7.30
N GLU A 118 30.97 -27.42 8.34
CA GLU A 118 31.34 -26.04 8.67
C GLU A 118 32.32 -25.49 7.63
N ALA A 119 33.30 -26.30 7.24
CA ALA A 119 34.24 -26.01 6.17
C ALA A 119 33.52 -25.81 4.84
N ALA A 120 32.55 -26.66 4.46
CA ALA A 120 31.77 -26.48 3.23
C ALA A 120 31.02 -25.13 3.20
N LEU A 121 30.50 -24.70 4.34
CA LEU A 121 29.78 -23.43 4.49
C LEU A 121 30.71 -22.21 4.68
N GLY A 122 32.03 -22.42 4.73
CA GLY A 122 33.02 -21.34 4.95
C GLY A 122 32.90 -20.67 6.31
N LEU A 123 32.35 -21.39 7.30
CA LEU A 123 32.19 -20.88 8.66
C LEU A 123 33.54 -20.97 9.38
N HIS A 124 33.96 -19.87 10.01
CA HIS A 124 35.16 -19.88 10.84
C HIS A 124 34.89 -20.73 12.09
N PRO A 125 35.86 -21.53 12.54
CA PRO A 125 35.68 -22.35 13.73
C PRO A 125 35.47 -21.44 14.92
N VAL A 126 34.30 -21.52 15.56
CA VAL A 126 34.05 -20.89 16.86
C VAL A 126 34.79 -21.73 17.91
N THR A 127 36.11 -21.62 17.94
CA THR A 127 36.93 -22.20 18.99
C THR A 127 36.73 -21.40 20.27
N VAL A 128 36.81 -22.09 21.41
CA VAL A 128 36.72 -21.45 22.73
C VAL A 128 37.79 -20.36 22.87
N ASP A 129 38.94 -20.52 22.21
CA ASP A 129 40.02 -19.51 22.14
C ASP A 129 39.59 -18.21 21.43
N ALA A 130 38.84 -18.28 20.31
CA ALA A 130 38.32 -17.09 19.63
C ALA A 130 37.29 -16.32 20.47
N ALA A 131 36.51 -17.03 21.30
CA ALA A 131 35.57 -16.42 22.24
C ALA A 131 36.30 -15.68 23.37
N TYR A 132 37.44 -16.21 23.85
CA TYR A 132 38.26 -15.53 24.85
C TYR A 132 39.04 -14.34 24.27
N GLU A 133 39.53 -14.39 23.02
CA GLU A 133 40.23 -13.27 22.38
C GLU A 133 39.32 -12.06 22.14
N THR A 134 38.05 -12.33 21.78
CA THR A 134 37.01 -11.29 21.65
C THR A 134 36.67 -10.69 23.00
N ALA A 135 36.49 -11.53 24.04
CA ALA A 135 36.18 -11.07 25.40
C ALA A 135 37.34 -10.29 26.06
N LEU A 136 38.60 -10.65 25.76
CA LEU A 136 39.78 -9.93 26.25
C LEU A 136 39.92 -8.56 25.57
N THR A 137 39.59 -8.48 24.29
CA THR A 137 39.64 -7.23 23.51
C THR A 137 38.59 -6.22 23.98
N ASP A 138 37.36 -6.68 24.25
CA ASP A 138 36.28 -5.84 24.81
C ASP A 138 36.54 -5.39 26.25
N MET A 139 37.40 -6.10 27.00
CA MET A 139 37.74 -5.75 28.38
C MET A 139 38.90 -4.74 28.48
N ILE A 140 39.75 -4.63 27.44
CA ILE A 140 40.92 -3.73 27.40
C ILE A 140 40.57 -2.35 26.82
N LEU A 141 39.53 -2.26 25.98
CA LEU A 141 39.01 -0.99 25.45
C LEU A 141 37.50 -0.90 25.69
N PRO A 142 37.06 -0.47 26.88
CA PRO A 142 35.68 -0.04 27.04
C PRO A 142 35.47 1.22 26.18
N GLN A 143 34.49 1.18 25.28
CA GLN A 143 33.94 2.39 24.65
C GLN A 143 33.36 3.33 25.71
#